data_AF-A0A0F9Y3F5-F1
#
_entry.id   AF-A0A0F9Y3F5-F1
#
_cell.length_a   1.000
_cell.length_b   1.000
_cell.length_c   1.000
_cell.angle_alpha   90.00
_cell.angle_beta   90.00
_cell.angle_gamma   90.00
#
_symmetry.space_group_name_H-M   'P 1'
#
loop_
_entity.id
_entity.type
_entity.pdbx_description
1 polymer ?
#
loop_
_entity_poly.entity_id
_entity_poly.type
_entity_poly.pdbx_seq_one_letter_code
_entity_poly.pdbx_strand_id
1 'polypeptide(L)'
;MNLEKKLKIRVYSANPLKYWESVSTIDKNSKWLKRGLMKGFVDGSLGSHTAAFKEPYSDKPNDKGLFIVNEDSLYSWVSSADNKDLQVTVHAIGDKANFTLLNIFDSVIKKNGKKDRRFRLEHAQHLASEDIKRFSELSIIASMQPYHAIDDGRWAEELIGPERIKTTYAFKSLLNANTTLVFGSDWPVAPASPIYGIYAAVTRRTIDGNNSNGWVPD
;
A
#
# COMPACT_ATOMS: atom_id res chain seq x y z
N MET A 1 -18.12 8.26 -28.09
CA MET A 1 -18.69 6.93 -27.78
C MET A 1 -18.85 6.82 -26.27
N ASN A 2 -20.04 6.56 -25.73
CA ASN A 2 -20.27 6.57 -24.28
C ASN A 2 -19.66 5.30 -23.64
N LEU A 3 -18.41 5.41 -23.14
CA LEU A 3 -17.64 4.32 -22.53
C LEU A 3 -18.40 3.61 -21.41
N GLU A 4 -19.27 4.32 -20.67
CA GLU A 4 -20.06 3.74 -19.58
C GLU A 4 -21.02 2.65 -20.04
N LYS A 5 -21.52 2.72 -21.29
CA LYS A 5 -22.44 1.71 -21.83
C LYS A 5 -21.76 0.38 -22.15
N LYS A 6 -20.43 0.32 -22.16
CA LYS A 6 -19.66 -0.89 -22.49
C LYS A 6 -19.00 -1.56 -21.27
N LEU A 7 -18.84 -0.84 -20.16
CA LEU A 7 -18.20 -1.38 -18.96
C LEU A 7 -19.16 -2.34 -18.22
N LYS A 8 -18.66 -3.55 -17.93
CA LYS A 8 -19.38 -4.58 -17.16
C LYS A 8 -18.94 -4.64 -15.69
N ILE A 9 -17.89 -3.91 -15.35
CA ILE A 9 -17.31 -3.82 -14.00
C ILE A 9 -17.11 -2.36 -13.64
N ARG A 10 -17.06 -2.07 -12.33
CA ARG A 10 -16.69 -0.74 -11.83
C ARG A 10 -15.18 -0.56 -11.95
N VAL A 11 -14.77 0.53 -12.58
CA VAL A 11 -13.37 0.89 -12.80
C VAL A 11 -13.08 2.20 -12.07
N TYR A 12 -12.04 2.19 -11.24
CA TYR A 12 -11.47 3.39 -10.64
C TYR A 12 -10.18 3.68 -11.38
N SER A 13 -10.19 4.72 -12.22
CA SER A 13 -9.02 5.08 -13.02
C SER A 13 -8.08 5.95 -12.20
N ALA A 14 -6.82 5.52 -12.07
CA ALA A 14 -5.77 6.27 -11.39
C ALA A 14 -4.82 6.97 -12.38
N ASN A 15 -4.56 8.26 -12.17
CA ASN A 15 -3.49 8.99 -12.85
C ASN A 15 -2.22 9.00 -11.99
N PRO A 16 -1.01 9.10 -12.56
CA PRO A 16 0.20 9.27 -11.76
C PRO A 16 0.12 10.55 -10.91
N LEU A 17 0.45 10.45 -9.61
CA LEU A 17 0.27 11.51 -8.62
C LEU A 17 0.96 12.83 -9.01
N LYS A 18 2.15 12.74 -9.62
CA LYS A 18 2.89 13.91 -10.11
C LYS A 18 2.15 14.75 -11.14
N TYR A 19 1.13 14.20 -11.80
CA TYR A 19 0.30 14.87 -12.80
C TYR A 19 -1.04 15.37 -12.25
N TRP A 20 -1.17 15.54 -10.92
CA TRP A 20 -2.41 15.98 -10.26
C TRP A 20 -3.00 17.27 -10.86
N GLU A 21 -2.14 18.20 -11.32
CA GLU A 21 -2.57 19.48 -11.90
C GLU A 21 -3.40 19.29 -13.18
N SER A 22 -3.03 18.29 -13.99
CA SER A 22 -3.65 17.98 -15.28
C SER A 22 -5.03 17.33 -15.17
N VAL A 23 -5.38 16.80 -13.99
CA VAL A 23 -6.66 16.14 -13.77
C VAL A 23 -7.75 17.18 -13.63
N SER A 24 -8.59 17.31 -14.66
CA SER A 24 -9.71 18.25 -14.71
C SER A 24 -11.08 17.60 -14.45
N THR A 25 -11.16 16.27 -14.49
CA THR A 25 -12.43 15.53 -14.40
C THR A 25 -12.44 14.62 -13.17
N ILE A 26 -13.44 14.82 -12.31
CA ILE A 26 -13.67 14.02 -11.10
C ILE A 26 -15.08 13.44 -11.17
N ASP A 27 -15.19 12.17 -11.57
CA ASP A 27 -16.48 11.49 -11.77
C ASP A 27 -16.86 10.67 -10.53
N LYS A 28 -17.18 11.34 -9.43
CA LYS A 28 -17.57 10.67 -8.17
C LYS A 28 -18.90 9.92 -8.29
N ASN A 29 -19.79 10.32 -9.19
CA ASN A 29 -21.16 9.78 -9.28
C ASN A 29 -21.39 8.80 -10.43
N SER A 30 -20.44 8.61 -11.36
CA SER A 30 -20.58 7.63 -12.45
C SER A 30 -20.77 6.22 -11.89
N LYS A 31 -21.70 5.43 -12.43
CA LYS A 31 -21.92 4.05 -11.98
C LYS A 31 -20.70 3.16 -12.23
N TRP A 32 -20.07 3.31 -13.40
CA TRP A 32 -19.10 2.35 -13.91
C TRP A 32 -17.66 2.89 -13.93
N LEU A 33 -17.45 4.19 -14.17
CA LEU A 33 -16.11 4.75 -14.32
C LEU A 33 -15.90 5.92 -13.37
N LYS A 34 -15.14 5.68 -12.30
CA LYS A 34 -14.75 6.70 -11.33
C LYS A 34 -13.39 7.29 -11.74
N ARG A 35 -13.32 8.62 -11.86
CA ARG A 35 -12.10 9.39 -12.16
C ARG A 35 -11.73 10.29 -10.99
N GLY A 36 -10.46 10.67 -10.93
CA GLY A 36 -9.91 11.51 -9.86
C GLY A 36 -9.11 10.76 -8.79
N LEU A 37 -8.76 9.49 -9.04
CA LEU A 37 -7.82 8.74 -8.21
C LEU A 37 -6.38 9.05 -8.68
N MET A 38 -5.45 9.20 -7.75
CA MET A 38 -4.04 9.51 -8.02
C MET A 38 -3.15 8.42 -7.42
N LYS A 39 -2.23 7.85 -8.21
CA LYS A 39 -1.26 6.84 -7.76
C LYS A 39 0.14 7.42 -7.63
N GLY A 40 0.66 7.44 -6.41
CA GLY A 40 2.05 7.77 -6.08
C GLY A 40 2.85 6.54 -5.64
N PHE A 41 4.14 6.75 -5.43
CA PHE A 41 5.07 5.76 -4.92
C PHE A 41 6.10 6.43 -4.01
N VAL A 42 6.50 5.74 -2.94
CA VAL A 42 7.59 6.17 -2.05
C VAL A 42 8.88 5.45 -2.40
N ASP A 43 8.82 4.11 -2.45
CA ASP A 43 9.95 3.21 -2.65
C ASP A 43 9.67 2.16 -3.75
N GLY A 44 10.54 1.14 -3.83
CA GLY A 44 10.35 -0.01 -4.69
C GLY A 44 9.96 -1.28 -3.93
N SER A 45 10.46 -2.44 -4.35
CA SER A 45 10.04 -3.76 -3.83
C SER A 45 11.10 -4.43 -2.97
N LEU A 46 10.66 -5.32 -2.08
CA LEU A 46 11.56 -6.11 -1.23
C LEU A 46 12.49 -6.99 -2.08
N GLY A 47 11.95 -7.74 -3.05
CA GLY A 47 12.73 -8.70 -3.85
C GLY A 47 13.80 -8.07 -4.74
N SER A 48 13.68 -6.77 -5.05
CA SER A 48 14.69 -6.01 -5.80
C SER A 48 15.64 -5.21 -4.90
N HIS A 49 15.56 -5.35 -3.57
CA HIS A 49 16.28 -4.54 -2.57
C HIS A 49 16.05 -3.03 -2.71
N THR A 50 14.88 -2.62 -3.21
CA THR A 50 14.56 -1.19 -3.40
C THR A 50 13.47 -0.67 -2.49
N ALA A 51 12.81 -1.55 -1.72
CA ALA A 51 11.98 -1.13 -0.59
C ALA A 51 12.84 -0.41 0.46
N ALA A 52 12.36 0.71 0.96
CA ALA A 52 13.16 1.59 1.82
C ALA A 52 12.97 1.26 3.30
N PHE A 53 14.05 0.84 3.96
CA PHE A 53 14.04 0.43 5.36
C PHE A 53 14.75 1.41 6.29
N LYS A 54 14.40 1.40 7.59
CA LYS A 54 15.11 2.14 8.65
C LYS A 54 16.52 1.55 8.86
N GLU A 55 16.59 0.22 8.90
CA GLU A 55 17.83 -0.55 9.03
C GLU A 55 18.24 -1.22 7.70
N PRO A 56 19.54 -1.50 7.49
CA PRO A 56 19.99 -2.16 6.27
C PRO A 56 19.35 -3.53 6.04
N TYR A 57 19.33 -3.99 4.80
CA TYR A 57 18.99 -5.38 4.49
C TYR A 57 19.96 -6.33 5.19
N SER A 58 19.45 -7.48 5.64
CA SER A 58 20.24 -8.49 6.35
C SER A 58 21.33 -9.10 5.46
N ASP A 59 21.06 -9.27 4.16
CA ASP A 59 22.01 -9.78 3.16
C ASP A 59 22.84 -8.68 2.48
N LYS A 60 22.49 -7.40 2.68
CA LYS A 60 23.20 -6.22 2.16
C LYS A 60 23.37 -5.15 3.26
N PRO A 61 24.39 -5.27 4.13
CA PRO A 61 24.51 -4.47 5.35
C PRO A 61 24.73 -2.96 5.15
N ASN A 62 25.00 -2.53 3.91
CA ASN A 62 25.18 -1.11 3.56
C ASN A 62 24.02 -0.54 2.73
N ASP A 63 23.01 -1.36 2.41
CA ASP A 63 21.89 -0.98 1.58
C ASP A 63 20.63 -0.88 2.44
N LYS A 64 19.92 0.26 2.36
CA LYS A 64 18.65 0.51 3.05
C LYS A 64 17.49 0.66 2.06
N GLY A 65 17.71 0.29 0.79
CA GLY A 65 16.81 0.60 -0.32
C GLY A 65 16.81 2.08 -0.65
N LEU A 66 15.80 2.52 -1.39
CA LEU A 66 15.76 3.88 -1.90
C LEU A 66 14.36 4.47 -1.97
N PHE A 67 14.31 5.79 -1.85
CA PHE A 67 13.12 6.54 -2.21
C PHE A 67 13.16 6.81 -3.70
N ILE A 68 12.10 6.48 -4.42
CA ILE A 68 11.99 6.75 -5.85
C ILE A 68 11.50 8.17 -6.15
N VAL A 69 10.94 8.84 -5.13
CA VAL A 69 10.51 10.24 -5.16
C VAL A 69 11.03 10.92 -3.89
N ASN A 70 11.53 12.15 -4.00
CA ASN A 70 11.95 12.91 -2.81
C ASN A 70 10.74 13.24 -1.91
N GLU A 71 10.99 13.34 -0.61
CA GLU A 71 9.92 13.51 0.39
C GLU A 71 9.13 14.82 0.19
N ASP A 72 9.82 15.93 -0.11
CA ASP A 72 9.20 17.25 -0.31
C ASP A 72 8.25 17.29 -1.50
N SER A 73 8.63 16.66 -2.62
CA SER A 73 7.77 16.55 -3.81
C SER A 73 6.58 15.67 -3.52
N LEU A 74 6.78 14.54 -2.84
CA LEU A 74 5.69 13.67 -2.45
C LEU A 74 4.70 14.42 -1.55
N TYR A 75 5.17 15.12 -0.52
CA TYR A 75 4.34 15.97 0.33
C TYR A 75 3.58 17.02 -0.50
N SER A 76 4.28 17.75 -1.38
CA SER A 76 3.69 18.78 -2.22
C SER A 76 2.58 18.23 -3.11
N TRP A 77 2.81 17.09 -3.77
CA TRP A 77 1.81 16.46 -4.64
C TRP A 77 0.62 15.91 -3.85
N VAL A 78 0.85 15.23 -2.71
CA VAL A 78 -0.23 14.73 -1.85
C VAL A 78 -1.07 15.90 -1.33
N SER A 79 -0.43 16.94 -0.79
CA SER A 79 -1.10 18.14 -0.27
C SER A 79 -1.94 18.83 -1.34
N SER A 80 -1.42 18.95 -2.56
CA SER A 80 -2.09 19.67 -3.65
C SER A 80 -3.23 18.85 -4.26
N ALA A 81 -3.01 17.55 -4.49
CA ALA A 81 -4.05 16.64 -4.98
C ALA A 81 -5.21 16.53 -3.98
N ASP A 82 -4.89 16.40 -2.69
CA ASP A 82 -5.88 16.40 -1.61
C ASP A 82 -6.68 17.71 -1.61
N ASN A 83 -6.03 18.87 -1.72
CA ASN A 83 -6.71 20.18 -1.78
C ASN A 83 -7.64 20.33 -2.99
N LYS A 84 -7.40 19.58 -4.08
CA LYS A 84 -8.26 19.53 -5.29
C LYS A 84 -9.32 18.42 -5.24
N ASP A 85 -9.56 17.83 -4.06
CA ASP A 85 -10.50 16.74 -3.83
C ASP A 85 -10.26 15.47 -4.66
N LEU A 86 -9.01 15.27 -5.11
CA LEU A 86 -8.55 14.04 -5.73
C LEU A 86 -8.28 12.99 -4.64
N GLN A 87 -8.68 11.74 -4.89
CA GLN A 87 -8.37 10.64 -3.98
C GLN A 87 -6.92 10.21 -4.19
N VAL A 88 -6.14 10.13 -3.11
CA VAL A 88 -4.72 9.78 -3.18
C VAL A 88 -4.49 8.34 -2.70
N THR A 89 -3.77 7.57 -3.51
CA THR A 89 -3.25 6.23 -3.21
C THR A 89 -1.75 6.21 -3.44
N VAL A 90 -0.97 5.68 -2.50
CA VAL A 90 0.50 5.72 -2.60
C VAL A 90 1.07 4.37 -2.20
N HIS A 91 1.97 3.84 -3.03
CA HIS A 91 2.76 2.64 -2.75
C HIS A 91 3.84 2.91 -1.70
N ALA A 92 3.90 2.08 -0.67
CA ALA A 92 5.02 2.00 0.27
C ALA A 92 5.18 0.57 0.79
N ILE A 93 6.38 -0.01 0.65
CA ILE A 93 6.67 -1.39 1.07
C ILE A 93 7.51 -1.44 2.34
N GLY A 94 8.65 -0.76 2.38
CA GLY A 94 9.56 -0.79 3.52
C GLY A 94 9.08 0.04 4.72
N ASP A 95 9.60 -0.25 5.92
CA ASP A 95 9.14 0.38 7.16
C ASP A 95 9.43 1.90 7.20
N LYS A 96 10.54 2.34 6.63
CA LYS A 96 10.85 3.77 6.47
C LYS A 96 9.89 4.44 5.48
N ALA A 97 9.58 3.78 4.37
CA ALA A 97 8.63 4.32 3.38
C ALA A 97 7.22 4.48 3.98
N ASN A 98 6.74 3.47 4.71
CA ASN A 98 5.46 3.50 5.41
C ASN A 98 5.41 4.63 6.45
N PHE A 99 6.43 4.73 7.30
CA PHE A 99 6.55 5.77 8.32
C PHE A 99 6.50 7.18 7.71
N THR A 100 7.29 7.44 6.66
CA THR A 100 7.33 8.73 5.97
C THR A 100 5.96 9.07 5.36
N LEU A 101 5.32 8.13 4.68
CA LEU A 101 4.03 8.38 4.06
C LEU A 101 2.93 8.67 5.09
N LEU A 102 2.92 7.97 6.22
CA LEU A 102 2.00 8.25 7.32
C LEU A 102 2.23 9.66 7.90
N ASN A 103 3.48 10.13 8.00
CA ASN A 103 3.80 11.50 8.43
C ASN A 103 3.30 12.55 7.41
N ILE A 104 3.45 12.27 6.11
CA ILE A 104 2.92 13.13 5.05
C ILE A 104 1.40 13.21 5.13
N PHE A 105 0.71 12.07 5.26
CA PHE A 105 -0.73 12.04 5.40
C PHE A 105 -1.21 12.80 6.63
N ASP A 106 -0.60 12.60 7.79
CA ASP A 106 -0.92 13.36 9.01
C ASP A 106 -0.74 14.88 8.81
N SER A 107 0.38 15.29 8.23
CA SER A 107 0.67 16.70 7.93
C SER A 107 -0.36 17.32 6.98
N VAL A 108 -0.77 16.58 5.94
CA VAL A 108 -1.79 17.02 4.99
C VAL A 108 -3.18 17.05 5.62
N ILE A 109 -3.52 16.10 6.49
CA ILE A 109 -4.78 16.09 7.25
C ILE A 109 -4.88 17.34 8.12
N LYS A 110 -3.81 17.67 8.86
CA LYS A 110 -3.72 18.88 9.70
C LYS A 110 -3.84 20.16 8.88
N LYS A 111 -3.16 20.24 7.74
CA LYS A 111 -3.13 21.42 6.88
C LYS A 111 -4.45 21.68 6.14
N ASN A 112 -5.02 20.65 5.51
CA ASN A 112 -6.18 20.77 4.63
C ASN A 112 -7.53 20.52 5.35
N GLY A 113 -7.53 20.39 6.68
CA GLY A 113 -8.74 20.28 7.50
C GLY A 113 -9.44 18.92 7.45
N LYS A 114 -10.63 18.81 8.04
CA LYS A 114 -11.37 17.52 8.09
C LYS A 114 -12.15 17.26 6.81
N LYS A 115 -11.97 16.08 6.20
CA LYS A 115 -12.78 15.58 5.08
C LYS A 115 -12.68 14.06 4.94
N ASP A 116 -13.62 13.46 4.23
CA ASP A 116 -13.53 12.04 3.84
C ASP A 116 -12.56 11.87 2.65
N ARG A 117 -11.26 11.72 2.98
CA ARG A 117 -10.17 11.61 1.99
C ARG A 117 -10.07 10.25 1.35
N ARG A 118 -10.39 9.21 2.12
CA ARG A 118 -10.14 7.80 1.77
C ARG A 118 -8.71 7.60 1.23
N PHE A 119 -7.72 8.22 1.89
CA PHE A 119 -6.31 7.98 1.59
C PHE A 119 -6.02 6.50 1.69
N ARG A 120 -5.26 5.99 0.72
CA ARG A 120 -4.87 4.59 0.70
C ARG A 120 -3.36 4.47 0.69
N LEU A 121 -2.86 3.64 1.59
CA LEU A 121 -1.50 3.14 1.53
C LEU A 121 -1.56 1.77 0.86
N GLU A 122 -0.91 1.65 -0.29
CA GLU A 122 -0.84 0.40 -1.04
C GLU A 122 0.35 -0.43 -0.54
N HIS A 123 0.14 -1.74 -0.48
CA HIS A 123 1.02 -2.77 0.06
C HIS A 123 1.10 -2.76 1.58
N ALA A 124 1.52 -1.66 2.21
CA ALA A 124 1.69 -1.58 3.67
C ALA A 124 2.48 -2.78 4.22
N GLN A 125 3.48 -3.22 3.44
CA GLN A 125 3.95 -4.61 3.50
C GLN A 125 4.76 -4.90 4.76
N HIS A 126 5.76 -4.07 5.04
CA HIS A 126 6.60 -4.16 6.23
C HIS A 126 6.37 -2.94 7.11
N LEU A 127 5.57 -3.09 8.16
CA LEU A 127 5.24 -2.00 9.07
C LEU A 127 6.13 -2.04 10.30
N ALA A 128 6.51 -0.88 10.83
CA ALA A 128 6.97 -0.81 12.21
C ALA A 128 5.75 -0.98 13.14
N SER A 129 5.93 -1.64 14.29
CA SER A 129 4.82 -1.93 15.22
C SER A 129 4.07 -0.67 15.65
N GLU A 130 4.80 0.43 15.84
CA GLU A 130 4.24 1.73 16.22
C GLU A 130 3.37 2.37 15.11
N ASP A 131 3.54 1.97 13.86
CA ASP A 131 2.81 2.56 12.73
C ASP A 131 1.44 1.91 12.50
N ILE A 132 1.22 0.68 12.99
CA ILE A 132 -0.03 -0.07 12.78
C ILE A 132 -1.25 0.72 13.30
N LYS A 133 -1.17 1.27 14.51
CA LYS A 133 -2.29 2.00 15.12
C LYS A 133 -2.61 3.30 14.38
N ARG A 134 -1.60 3.94 13.77
CA ARG A 134 -1.72 5.23 13.09
C ARG A 134 -2.68 5.18 11.90
N PHE A 135 -2.83 4.02 11.27
CA PHE A 135 -3.80 3.86 10.17
C PHE A 135 -5.22 4.18 10.63
N SER A 136 -5.64 3.66 11.80
CA SER A 136 -6.97 3.94 12.34
C SER A 136 -7.11 5.39 12.81
N GLU A 137 -6.11 5.91 13.53
CA GLU A 137 -6.08 7.29 14.04
C GLU A 137 -6.17 8.34 12.92
N LEU A 138 -5.54 8.07 11.79
CA LEU A 138 -5.51 8.94 10.61
C LEU A 138 -6.61 8.58 9.58
N SER A 139 -7.43 7.56 9.84
CA SER A 139 -8.44 7.03 8.91
C SER A 139 -7.88 6.66 7.52
N ILE A 140 -6.68 6.07 7.50
CA ILE A 140 -6.00 5.57 6.29
C ILE A 140 -6.47 4.15 6.00
N ILE A 141 -6.73 3.87 4.73
CA ILE A 141 -7.09 2.54 4.26
C ILE A 141 -5.80 1.78 3.93
N ALA A 142 -5.61 0.62 4.55
CA ALA A 142 -4.56 -0.33 4.16
C ALA A 142 -5.06 -1.16 2.96
N SER A 143 -4.40 -1.04 1.82
CA SER A 143 -4.72 -1.76 0.57
C SER A 143 -3.64 -2.79 0.27
N MET A 144 -3.86 -4.04 0.68
CA MET A 144 -2.80 -5.05 0.76
C MET A 144 -3.07 -6.24 -0.17
N GLN A 145 -2.01 -7.03 -0.45
CA GLN A 145 -2.04 -8.12 -1.42
C GLN A 145 -1.71 -9.44 -0.72
N PRO A 146 -2.72 -10.22 -0.28
CA PRO A 146 -2.48 -11.45 0.48
C PRO A 146 -1.62 -12.48 -0.23
N TYR A 147 -1.72 -12.61 -1.56
CA TYR A 147 -0.94 -13.59 -2.30
C TYR A 147 0.56 -13.37 -2.14
N HIS A 148 1.01 -12.10 -2.12
CA HIS A 148 2.43 -11.79 -1.93
C HIS A 148 2.94 -12.30 -0.58
N ALA A 149 2.10 -12.41 0.46
CA ALA A 149 2.51 -12.98 1.75
C ALA A 149 2.96 -14.45 1.66
N ILE A 150 2.27 -15.25 0.85
CA ILE A 150 2.62 -16.68 0.69
C ILE A 150 3.71 -16.92 -0.36
N ASP A 151 4.00 -15.91 -1.17
CA ASP A 151 5.07 -15.92 -2.17
C ASP A 151 6.40 -15.42 -1.57
N ASP A 152 6.37 -14.27 -0.90
CA ASP A 152 7.51 -13.67 -0.21
C ASP A 152 7.95 -14.47 1.00
N GLY A 153 7.03 -15.18 1.67
CA GLY A 153 7.35 -15.99 2.85
C GLY A 153 8.36 -17.12 2.62
N ARG A 154 8.77 -17.35 1.37
CA ARG A 154 9.84 -18.27 0.99
C ARG A 154 11.25 -17.70 1.22
N TRP A 155 11.40 -16.38 1.23
CA TRP A 155 12.72 -15.72 1.17
C TRP A 155 12.80 -14.38 1.95
N ALA A 156 11.68 -13.77 2.34
CA ALA A 156 11.69 -12.45 2.97
C ALA A 156 12.49 -12.37 4.27
N GLU A 157 12.48 -13.43 5.09
CA GLU A 157 13.25 -13.49 6.34
C GLU A 157 14.75 -13.42 6.10
N GLU A 158 15.25 -13.95 4.99
CA GLU A 158 16.67 -13.85 4.62
C GLU A 158 17.07 -12.39 4.33
N LEU A 159 16.14 -11.59 3.80
CA LEU A 159 16.42 -10.21 3.39
C LEU A 159 16.26 -9.19 4.52
N ILE A 160 15.32 -9.40 5.45
CA ILE A 160 15.06 -8.42 6.53
C ILE A 160 15.19 -9.00 7.95
N GLY A 161 15.43 -10.29 8.08
CA GLY A 161 15.71 -10.93 9.36
C GLY A 161 14.45 -11.23 10.21
N PRO A 162 14.64 -12.05 11.26
CA PRO A 162 13.54 -12.64 12.04
C PRO A 162 12.74 -11.63 12.86
N GLU A 163 13.33 -10.47 13.19
CA GLU A 163 12.61 -9.44 13.96
C GLU A 163 11.69 -8.61 13.07
N ARG A 164 12.15 -8.18 11.88
CA ARG A 164 11.37 -7.32 10.98
C ARG A 164 10.26 -8.07 10.25
N ILE A 165 10.40 -9.38 10.06
CA ILE A 165 9.32 -10.19 9.46
C ILE A 165 8.08 -10.31 10.36
N LYS A 166 8.18 -10.09 11.67
CA LYS A 166 7.06 -10.27 12.63
C LYS A 166 5.84 -9.38 12.33
N THR A 167 6.05 -8.23 11.70
CA THR A 167 5.01 -7.26 11.32
C THR A 167 4.81 -7.17 9.80
N THR A 168 5.28 -8.19 9.08
CA THR A 168 5.13 -8.28 7.63
C THR A 168 3.77 -8.86 7.25
N TYR A 169 3.06 -8.18 6.35
CA TYR A 169 1.67 -8.50 6.00
C TYR A 169 0.76 -8.60 7.24
N ALA A 170 0.80 -7.57 8.10
CA ALA A 170 0.14 -7.49 9.41
C ALA A 170 -1.39 -7.31 9.34
N PHE A 171 -2.08 -8.16 8.58
CA PHE A 171 -3.50 -8.05 8.26
C PHE A 171 -4.36 -8.02 9.53
N LYS A 172 -4.14 -8.97 10.43
CA LYS A 172 -4.96 -9.10 11.64
C LYS A 172 -4.62 -8.03 12.66
N SER A 173 -3.35 -7.66 12.79
CA SER A 173 -2.95 -6.53 13.62
C SER A 173 -3.61 -5.22 13.16
N LEU A 174 -3.68 -4.96 11.85
CA LEU A 174 -4.41 -3.81 11.29
C LEU A 174 -5.92 -3.89 11.56
N LEU A 175 -6.54 -5.06 11.41
CA LEU A 175 -7.96 -5.27 11.74
C LEU A 175 -8.24 -5.04 13.23
N ASN A 176 -7.40 -5.58 14.12
CA ASN A 176 -7.50 -5.42 15.56
C ASN A 176 -7.31 -3.96 15.99
N ALA A 177 -6.53 -3.19 15.21
CA ALA A 177 -6.39 -1.75 15.39
C ALA A 177 -7.58 -0.93 14.84
N ASN A 178 -8.66 -1.56 14.36
CA ASN A 178 -9.81 -0.91 13.71
C ASN A 178 -9.46 -0.17 12.40
N THR A 179 -8.41 -0.62 11.70
CA THR A 179 -8.07 -0.09 10.39
C THR A 179 -9.03 -0.62 9.33
N THR A 180 -9.41 0.24 8.36
CA THR A 180 -10.08 -0.25 7.15
C THR A 180 -9.06 -0.98 6.28
N LEU A 181 -9.17 -2.31 6.23
CA LEU A 181 -8.35 -3.18 5.40
C LEU A 181 -9.11 -3.59 4.13
N VAL A 182 -8.48 -3.44 2.97
CA VAL A 182 -8.98 -3.93 1.69
C VAL A 182 -7.93 -4.78 0.99
N PHE A 183 -8.37 -5.78 0.23
CA PHE A 183 -7.48 -6.67 -0.51
C PHE A 183 -7.56 -6.48 -2.02
N GLY A 184 -6.42 -6.67 -2.69
CA GLY A 184 -6.28 -6.71 -4.14
C GLY A 184 -5.22 -7.74 -4.55
N SER A 185 -5.20 -8.09 -5.84
CA SER A 185 -4.23 -9.07 -6.37
C SER A 185 -2.93 -8.45 -6.84
N ASP A 186 -2.92 -7.15 -7.20
CA ASP A 186 -1.79 -6.52 -7.90
C ASP A 186 -1.40 -7.25 -9.20
N TRP A 187 -2.42 -7.74 -9.92
CA TRP A 187 -2.24 -8.37 -11.22
C TRP A 187 -1.60 -7.38 -12.22
N PRO A 188 -0.61 -7.80 -13.03
CA PRO A 188 -0.21 -9.19 -13.27
C PRO A 188 0.94 -9.73 -12.41
N VAL A 189 1.38 -9.01 -11.36
CA VAL A 189 2.46 -9.48 -10.49
C VAL A 189 2.03 -10.77 -9.76
N ALA A 190 0.79 -10.80 -9.26
CA ALA A 190 0.18 -11.99 -8.67
C ALA A 190 -1.06 -12.47 -9.46
N PRO A 191 -1.53 -13.72 -9.24
CA PRO A 191 -2.74 -14.23 -9.85
C PRO A 191 -3.97 -13.35 -9.58
N ALA A 192 -4.79 -13.11 -10.61
CA ALA A 192 -5.98 -12.26 -10.49
C ALA A 192 -7.12 -12.88 -9.67
N SER A 193 -7.10 -14.20 -9.45
CA SER A 193 -8.21 -14.91 -8.79
C SER A 193 -8.31 -14.52 -7.31
N PRO A 194 -9.47 -14.00 -6.85
CA PRO A 194 -9.65 -13.65 -5.44
C PRO A 194 -9.59 -14.87 -4.52
N ILE A 195 -9.82 -16.09 -5.04
CA ILE A 195 -9.73 -17.32 -4.26
C ILE A 195 -8.31 -17.54 -3.74
N TYR A 196 -7.28 -17.24 -4.54
CA TYR A 196 -5.90 -17.34 -4.09
C TYR A 196 -5.56 -16.27 -3.04
N GLY A 197 -6.09 -15.05 -3.19
CA GLY A 197 -5.97 -14.01 -2.17
C GLY A 197 -6.61 -14.40 -0.84
N ILE A 198 -7.83 -14.95 -0.86
CA ILE A 198 -8.53 -15.42 0.34
C ILE A 198 -7.76 -16.58 0.99
N TYR A 199 -7.34 -17.57 0.20
CA TYR A 199 -6.54 -18.69 0.69
C TYR A 199 -5.25 -18.20 1.37
N ALA A 200 -4.54 -17.27 0.75
CA ALA A 200 -3.31 -16.70 1.28
C ALA A 200 -3.54 -15.92 2.59
N ALA A 201 -4.59 -15.08 2.63
CA ALA A 201 -4.94 -14.29 3.81
C ALA A 201 -5.28 -15.17 5.03
N VAL A 202 -5.97 -16.29 4.80
CA VAL A 202 -6.45 -17.18 5.88
C VAL A 202 -5.39 -18.18 6.31
N THR A 203 -4.71 -18.83 5.36
CA THR A 203 -3.81 -19.95 5.68
C THR A 203 -2.36 -19.51 5.88
N ARG A 204 -1.95 -18.44 5.19
CA ARG A 204 -0.56 -17.97 5.11
C ARG A 204 0.45 -19.06 4.74
N ARG A 205 -0.01 -20.16 4.13
CA ARG A 205 0.82 -21.30 3.73
C ARG A 205 1.64 -20.91 2.52
N THR A 206 2.96 -20.94 2.66
CA THR A 206 3.86 -20.57 1.56
C THR A 206 3.71 -21.53 0.38
N ILE A 207 3.90 -20.99 -0.82
CA ILE A 207 3.65 -21.74 -2.06
C ILE A 207 4.66 -22.87 -2.30
N ASP A 208 5.78 -22.89 -1.57
CA ASP A 208 6.78 -23.95 -1.58
C ASP A 208 6.48 -25.07 -0.55
N GLY A 209 5.47 -24.90 0.29
CA GLY A 209 5.10 -25.85 1.35
C GLY A 209 5.95 -25.80 2.61
N ASN A 210 6.98 -24.94 2.68
CA ASN A 210 7.90 -24.86 3.83
C ASN A 210 7.23 -24.34 5.10
N ASN A 211 6.18 -23.53 4.97
CA ASN A 211 5.38 -23.00 6.09
C ASN A 211 3.93 -23.55 6.05
N SER A 212 3.77 -24.87 6.20
CA SER A 212 2.46 -25.54 6.15
C SER A 212 1.48 -25.12 7.26
N ASN A 213 1.98 -24.57 8.36
CA ASN A 213 1.20 -24.00 9.46
C ASN A 213 0.98 -22.48 9.36
N GLY A 214 1.44 -21.86 8.27
CA GLY A 214 1.36 -20.42 8.03
C GLY A 214 2.66 -19.70 8.38
N TRP A 215 3.14 -18.84 7.46
CA TRP A 215 4.32 -17.98 7.67
C TRP A 215 3.92 -16.68 8.35
N VAL A 216 4.54 -16.37 9.50
CA VAL A 216 4.20 -15.23 10.37
C VAL A 216 2.68 -15.17 10.61
N PRO A 217 2.10 -16.12 11.36
CA PRO A 217 0.66 -16.18 11.59
C PRO A 217 0.24 -15.05 12.55
N ASP A 218 0.08 -13.84 12.00
CA ASP A 218 -0.59 -12.72 12.65
C ASP A 218 -2.11 -12.97 12.64
#